data_AF-A0A946YS31-F1
#
_entry.id   AF-A0A946YS31-F1
#
_cell.length_a   1.000
_cell.length_b   1.000
_cell.length_c   1.000
_cell.angle_alpha   90.00
_cell.angle_beta   90.00
_cell.angle_gamma   90.00
#
_symmetry.space_group_name_H-M   'P 1'
#
loop_
_entity.id
_entity.type
_entity.pdbx_description
1 polymer ?
#
loop_
_entity_poly.entity_id
_entity_poly.type
_entity_poly.pdbx_seq_one_letter_code
_entity_poly.pdbx_strand_id
1 'polypeptide(L)'
;SVENALMYSALANENGAGNGNGSLEDGMIEQAHQHLFTEMQASIALSARALGSYMESDFDREHIANVSSSLAGAIGGFQMVGLNDAAELTALCGQQVGEEYESREPANVQGLESIADCLVSIEYLLHELAAGRKSDGAMKQLIGENLAALRA
;
A
#
# COMPACT_ATOMS: atom_id res chain seq x y z
N SER A 1 17.94 -2.87 -12.32
CA SER A 1 19.14 -2.00 -12.34
C SER A 1 19.69 -1.94 -10.93
N VAL A 2 21.02 -1.94 -10.76
CA VAL A 2 21.71 -1.82 -9.46
C VAL A 2 21.34 -0.51 -8.74
N GLU A 3 20.79 0.47 -9.46
CA GLU A 3 20.26 1.73 -8.92
C GLU A 3 19.08 1.59 -7.95
N ASN A 4 18.24 0.56 -8.04
CA ASN A 4 17.13 0.37 -7.08
C ASN A 4 17.65 0.02 -5.68
N ALA A 5 18.72 -0.77 -5.58
CA ALA A 5 19.29 -1.22 -4.31
C ALA A 5 20.03 -0.11 -3.54
N LEU A 6 20.48 0.94 -4.24
CA LEU A 6 21.20 2.06 -3.62
C LEU A 6 20.26 3.06 -2.92
N MET A 7 18.98 3.14 -3.30
CA MET A 7 18.04 4.07 -2.65
C MET A 7 17.48 3.52 -1.34
N TYR A 8 17.24 2.21 -1.25
CA TYR A 8 16.73 1.58 -0.01
C TYR A 8 17.82 1.39 1.04
N SER A 9 19.06 1.08 0.62
CA SER A 9 20.21 1.14 1.52
C SER A 9 20.47 2.57 2.03
N ALA A 10 20.20 3.62 1.25
CA ALA A 10 20.34 5.01 1.73
C ALA A 10 19.27 5.41 2.77
N LEU A 11 18.08 4.79 2.75
CA LEU A 11 17.06 4.97 3.81
C LEU A 11 17.40 4.17 5.08
N ALA A 12 18.08 3.02 4.94
CA ALA A 12 18.47 2.17 6.06
C ALA A 12 19.84 2.51 6.68
N ASN A 13 20.76 3.13 5.92
CA ASN A 13 22.17 3.30 6.29
C ASN A 13 22.52 4.69 6.83
N GLU A 14 21.62 5.29 7.62
CA GLU A 14 22.05 6.40 8.49
C GLU A 14 22.79 5.90 9.75
N ASN A 15 23.02 4.58 9.95
CA ASN A 15 23.53 4.06 11.23
C ASN A 15 24.49 2.84 11.22
N GLY A 16 25.33 2.59 10.20
CA GLY A 16 26.23 1.43 10.30
C GLY A 16 27.47 1.39 9.42
N ALA A 17 28.59 1.86 9.95
CA ALA A 17 29.92 1.52 9.44
C ALA A 17 30.44 0.22 10.10
N GLY A 18 30.66 -0.86 9.33
CA GLY A 18 31.45 -2.00 9.84
C GLY A 18 31.38 -3.35 9.12
N ASN A 19 32.37 -3.60 8.26
CA ASN A 19 33.20 -4.83 8.17
C ASN A 19 32.61 -6.20 7.68
N GLY A 20 33.08 -6.66 6.51
CA GLY A 20 33.57 -8.02 6.23
C GLY A 20 32.61 -9.22 6.15
N ASN A 21 31.50 -9.22 6.87
CA ASN A 21 30.44 -10.25 6.84
C ASN A 21 29.12 -9.75 6.24
N GLY A 22 29.02 -8.43 6.00
CA GLY A 22 27.79 -7.77 5.56
C GLY A 22 27.28 -8.22 4.19
N SER A 23 28.12 -8.71 3.27
CA SER A 23 27.67 -8.92 1.88
C SER A 23 26.57 -9.99 1.69
N LEU A 24 26.49 -11.01 2.55
CA LEU A 24 25.43 -12.02 2.49
C LEU A 24 24.19 -11.56 3.27
N GLU A 25 24.38 -10.99 4.45
CA GLU A 25 23.31 -10.45 5.30
C GLU A 25 22.60 -9.29 4.61
N ASP A 26 23.36 -8.33 4.05
CA ASP A 26 22.86 -7.21 3.24
C ASP A 26 22.08 -7.72 2.02
N GLY A 27 22.58 -8.76 1.35
CA GLY A 27 21.90 -9.39 0.22
C GLY A 27 20.56 -10.03 0.59
N MET A 28 20.48 -10.68 1.77
CA MET A 28 19.24 -11.27 2.28
C MET A 28 18.22 -10.22 2.70
N ILE A 29 18.66 -9.12 3.33
CA ILE A 29 17.78 -7.98 3.68
C ILE A 29 17.22 -7.32 2.43
N GLU A 30 18.06 -7.11 1.41
CA GLU A 30 17.61 -6.54 0.13
C GLU A 30 16.56 -7.42 -0.56
N GLN A 31 16.79 -8.74 -0.60
CA GLN A 31 15.81 -9.68 -1.12
C GLN A 31 14.49 -9.66 -0.32
N ALA A 32 14.58 -9.59 1.01
CA ALA A 32 13.40 -9.50 1.87
C ALA A 32 12.59 -8.23 1.60
N HIS A 33 13.23 -7.08 1.44
CA HIS A 33 12.56 -5.83 1.08
C HIS A 33 11.90 -5.91 -0.30
N GLN A 34 12.59 -6.46 -1.30
CA GLN A 34 12.02 -6.60 -2.64
C GLN A 34 10.80 -7.55 -2.66
N HIS A 35 10.85 -8.63 -1.89
CA HIS A 35 9.72 -9.54 -1.73
C HIS A 35 8.55 -8.86 -1.03
N LEU A 36 8.81 -8.16 0.07
CA LEU A 36 7.80 -7.40 0.82
C LEU A 36 7.13 -6.35 -0.08
N PHE A 37 7.91 -5.67 -0.90
CA PHE A 37 7.39 -4.70 -1.86
C PHE A 37 6.43 -5.31 -2.87
N THR A 38 6.80 -6.47 -3.41
CA THR A 38 5.98 -7.23 -4.36
C THR A 38 4.68 -7.69 -3.71
N GLU A 39 4.74 -8.12 -2.44
CA GLU A 39 3.57 -8.53 -1.67
C GLU A 39 2.60 -7.36 -1.42
N MET A 40 3.12 -6.20 -1.03
CA MET A 40 2.30 -4.99 -0.89
C MET A 40 1.62 -4.62 -2.21
N GLN A 41 2.35 -4.60 -3.33
CA GLN A 41 1.78 -4.31 -4.65
C GLN A 41 0.67 -5.30 -5.02
N ALA A 42 0.90 -6.59 -4.81
CA ALA A 42 -0.09 -7.61 -5.10
C ALA A 42 -1.35 -7.44 -4.23
N SER A 43 -1.18 -7.16 -2.93
CA SER A 43 -2.29 -6.96 -2.00
C SER A 43 -3.15 -5.75 -2.39
N ILE A 44 -2.52 -4.60 -2.67
CA ILE A 44 -3.22 -3.38 -3.08
C ILE A 44 -3.93 -3.57 -4.42
N ALA A 45 -3.25 -4.10 -5.43
CA ALA A 45 -3.84 -4.31 -6.75
C ALA A 45 -5.00 -5.31 -6.72
N LEU A 46 -4.90 -6.38 -5.91
CA LEU A 46 -6.00 -7.33 -5.72
C LEU A 46 -7.21 -6.67 -5.04
N SER A 47 -6.95 -5.86 -4.01
CA SER A 47 -7.99 -5.14 -3.27
C SER A 47 -8.74 -4.13 -4.15
N ALA A 48 -8.00 -3.38 -4.98
CA ALA A 48 -8.60 -2.45 -5.94
C ALA A 48 -9.49 -3.16 -6.97
N ARG A 49 -9.04 -4.30 -7.52
CA ARG A 49 -9.85 -5.11 -8.44
C ARG A 49 -11.10 -5.69 -7.78
N ALA A 50 -10.97 -6.20 -6.57
CA ALA A 50 -12.08 -6.73 -5.80
C ALA A 50 -13.16 -5.67 -5.54
N LEU A 51 -12.74 -4.44 -5.19
CA LEU A 51 -13.63 -3.31 -5.03
C LEU A 51 -14.34 -2.93 -6.34
N GLY A 52 -13.62 -2.93 -7.47
CA GLY A 52 -14.23 -2.75 -8.79
C GLY A 52 -15.27 -3.84 -9.11
N SER A 53 -14.94 -5.10 -8.87
CA SER A 53 -15.88 -6.22 -9.07
C SER A 53 -17.12 -6.11 -8.17
N TYR A 54 -16.98 -5.62 -6.93
CA TYR A 54 -18.13 -5.33 -6.07
C TYR A 54 -19.06 -4.27 -6.69
N MET A 55 -18.50 -3.17 -7.20
CA MET A 55 -19.29 -2.11 -7.84
C MET A 55 -19.95 -2.56 -9.16
N GLU A 56 -19.31 -3.45 -9.92
CA GLU A 56 -19.81 -3.95 -11.20
C GLU A 56 -20.84 -5.09 -11.07
N SER A 57 -20.93 -5.73 -9.90
CA SER A 57 -21.77 -6.92 -9.62
C SER A 57 -23.10 -6.59 -8.94
N ASP A 58 -23.62 -5.37 -9.09
CA ASP A 58 -24.75 -4.87 -8.30
C ASP A 58 -24.52 -4.99 -6.78
N PHE A 59 -23.27 -4.77 -6.34
CA PHE A 59 -22.86 -4.80 -4.93
C PHE A 59 -22.95 -6.20 -4.28
N ASP A 60 -22.48 -7.25 -4.98
CA ASP A 60 -22.33 -8.57 -4.39
C ASP A 60 -21.12 -8.64 -3.44
N ARG A 61 -21.43 -8.75 -2.15
CA ARG A 61 -20.47 -8.67 -1.04
C ARG A 61 -19.44 -9.77 -1.02
N GLU A 62 -19.65 -10.90 -1.70
CA GLU A 62 -18.61 -11.93 -1.82
C GLU A 62 -17.32 -11.36 -2.42
N HIS A 63 -17.40 -10.35 -3.28
CA HIS A 63 -16.23 -9.72 -3.89
C HIS A 63 -15.33 -8.99 -2.88
N ILE A 64 -15.89 -8.39 -1.82
CA ILE A 64 -15.11 -7.61 -0.83
C ILE A 64 -14.81 -8.37 0.46
N ALA A 65 -15.26 -9.61 0.60
CA ALA A 65 -15.17 -10.40 1.84
C ALA A 65 -13.74 -10.51 2.42
N ASN A 66 -12.71 -10.52 1.56
CA ASN A 66 -11.32 -10.67 1.97
C ASN A 66 -10.49 -9.38 1.81
N VAL A 67 -11.11 -8.26 1.41
CA VAL A 67 -10.38 -7.03 1.09
C VAL A 67 -9.74 -6.45 2.35
N SER A 68 -10.50 -6.28 3.43
CA SER A 68 -9.97 -5.74 4.69
C SER A 68 -8.80 -6.56 5.24
N SER A 69 -8.89 -7.90 5.20
CA SER A 69 -7.78 -8.77 5.61
C SER A 69 -6.57 -8.70 4.67
N SER A 70 -6.78 -8.51 3.37
CA SER A 70 -5.69 -8.36 2.40
C SER A 70 -4.93 -7.06 2.66
N LEU A 71 -5.65 -5.96 2.84
CA LEU A 71 -5.08 -4.65 3.15
C LEU A 71 -4.32 -4.66 4.48
N ALA A 72 -4.78 -5.42 5.49
CA ALA A 72 -4.06 -5.57 6.76
C ALA A 72 -2.62 -6.11 6.59
N GLY A 73 -2.39 -7.03 5.65
CA GLY A 73 -1.04 -7.50 5.33
C GLY A 73 -0.15 -6.41 4.74
N ALA A 74 -0.71 -5.57 3.85
CA ALA A 74 0.03 -4.46 3.25
C ALA A 74 0.44 -3.40 4.29
N ILE A 75 -0.40 -3.13 5.30
CA ILE A 75 -0.10 -2.18 6.40
C ILE A 75 1.22 -2.54 7.10
N GLY A 76 1.40 -3.83 7.44
CA GLY A 76 2.63 -4.30 8.08
C GLY A 76 3.85 -4.05 7.20
N GLY A 77 3.73 -4.30 5.90
CA GLY A 77 4.78 -4.02 4.94
C GLY A 77 5.15 -2.53 4.87
N PHE A 78 4.14 -1.64 4.80
CA PHE A 78 4.38 -0.20 4.75
C PHE A 78 5.10 0.31 6.00
N GLN A 79 4.71 -0.18 7.18
CA GLN A 79 5.35 0.17 8.45
C GLN A 79 6.82 -0.27 8.48
N MET A 80 7.13 -1.48 7.99
CA MET A 80 8.49 -2.00 7.94
C MET A 80 9.42 -1.17 7.04
N VAL A 81 8.89 -0.58 5.97
CA VAL A 81 9.67 0.29 5.05
C VAL A 81 9.53 1.79 5.34
N GLY A 82 8.88 2.16 6.46
CA GLY A 82 8.75 3.56 6.91
C GLY A 82 7.74 4.42 6.14
N LEU A 83 6.84 3.82 5.36
CA LEU A 83 5.79 4.51 4.60
C LEU A 83 4.51 4.69 5.45
N ASN A 84 4.62 5.45 6.54
CA ASN A 84 3.55 5.57 7.54
C ASN A 84 2.25 6.15 6.99
N ASP A 85 2.30 7.17 6.13
CA ASP A 85 1.10 7.79 5.55
C ASP A 85 0.33 6.80 4.65
N ALA A 86 1.06 5.98 3.89
CA ALA A 86 0.46 4.92 3.08
C ALA A 86 -0.13 3.81 3.96
N ALA A 87 0.54 3.46 5.06
CA ALA A 87 0.01 2.50 6.03
C ALA A 87 -1.31 3.00 6.64
N GLU A 88 -1.37 4.28 7.02
CA GLU A 88 -2.56 4.89 7.61
C GLU A 88 -3.72 5.00 6.61
N LEU A 89 -3.43 5.47 5.38
CA LEU A 89 -4.44 5.52 4.33
C LEU A 89 -5.01 4.13 4.02
N THR A 90 -4.13 3.13 3.92
CA THR A 90 -4.52 1.72 3.72
C THR A 90 -5.39 1.20 4.87
N ALA A 91 -5.08 1.58 6.11
CA ALA A 91 -5.86 1.20 7.28
C ALA A 91 -7.29 1.77 7.23
N LEU A 92 -7.44 3.04 6.86
CA LEU A 92 -8.76 3.66 6.69
C LEU A 92 -9.55 3.02 5.57
N CYS A 93 -8.94 2.74 4.41
CA CYS A 93 -9.58 1.99 3.34
C CYS A 93 -10.07 0.62 3.83
N GLY A 94 -9.21 -0.13 4.53
CA GLY A 94 -9.57 -1.45 5.05
C GLY A 94 -10.70 -1.41 6.08
N GLN A 95 -10.72 -0.39 6.93
CA GLN A 95 -11.79 -0.16 7.90
C GLN A 95 -13.13 0.10 7.18
N GLN A 96 -13.16 1.07 6.26
CA GLN A 96 -14.41 1.45 5.57
C GLN A 96 -14.94 0.32 4.67
N VAL A 97 -14.06 -0.46 4.02
CA VAL A 97 -14.50 -1.66 3.28
C VAL A 97 -15.07 -2.72 4.23
N GLY A 98 -14.51 -2.85 5.44
CA GLY A 98 -15.04 -3.75 6.46
C GLY A 98 -16.43 -3.31 6.93
N GLU A 99 -16.61 -2.01 7.16
CA GLU A 99 -17.89 -1.41 7.51
C GLU A 99 -18.93 -1.61 6.39
N GLU A 100 -18.54 -1.44 5.12
CA GLU A 100 -19.39 -1.70 3.96
C GLU A 100 -19.81 -3.18 3.88
N TYR A 101 -18.87 -4.11 4.09
CA TYR A 101 -19.16 -5.54 4.08
C TYR A 101 -20.18 -5.94 5.15
N GLU A 102 -20.08 -5.36 6.34
CA GLU A 102 -20.97 -5.61 7.48
C GLU A 102 -22.32 -4.85 7.41
N SER A 103 -22.32 -3.64 6.83
CA SER A 103 -23.48 -2.76 6.70
C SER A 103 -24.66 -3.47 6.06
N ARG A 104 -25.92 -3.24 6.43
CA ARG A 104 -27.09 -3.78 5.70
C ARG A 104 -27.81 -2.76 4.84
N GLU A 105 -27.26 -1.55 4.80
CA GLU A 105 -27.79 -0.44 4.04
C GLU A 105 -27.40 -0.56 2.56
N PRO A 106 -28.05 0.22 1.66
CA PRO A 106 -27.58 0.36 0.29
C PRO A 106 -26.12 0.83 0.24
N ALA A 107 -25.38 0.34 -0.75
CA ALA A 107 -23.96 0.63 -0.90
C ALA A 107 -23.69 2.13 -1.05
N ASN A 108 -22.68 2.63 -0.34
CA ASN A 108 -22.24 4.02 -0.46
C ASN A 108 -21.31 4.18 -1.67
N VAL A 109 -21.89 4.31 -2.86
CA VAL A 109 -21.15 4.38 -4.14
C VAL A 109 -20.04 5.44 -4.10
N GLN A 110 -20.34 6.64 -3.59
CA GLN A 110 -19.35 7.72 -3.55
C GLN A 110 -18.18 7.40 -2.61
N GLY A 111 -18.46 6.74 -1.48
CA GLY A 111 -17.43 6.25 -0.57
C GLY A 111 -16.55 5.19 -1.21
N LEU A 112 -17.16 4.24 -1.95
CA LEU A 112 -16.44 3.19 -2.66
C LEU A 112 -15.52 3.74 -3.74
N GLU A 113 -15.98 4.72 -4.52
CA GLU A 113 -15.15 5.44 -5.50
C GLU A 113 -13.96 6.13 -4.82
N SER A 114 -14.19 6.78 -3.68
CA SER A 114 -13.10 7.43 -2.91
C SER A 114 -12.07 6.42 -2.40
N ILE A 115 -12.52 5.26 -1.92
CA ILE A 115 -11.62 4.17 -1.50
C ILE A 115 -10.83 3.64 -2.71
N ALA A 116 -11.47 3.46 -3.86
CA ALA A 116 -10.82 2.99 -5.08
C ALA A 116 -9.71 3.97 -5.53
N ASP A 117 -9.99 5.27 -5.55
CA ASP A 117 -9.01 6.32 -5.87
C ASP A 117 -7.82 6.30 -4.90
N CYS A 118 -8.08 6.08 -3.60
CA CYS A 118 -7.03 5.93 -2.60
C CYS A 118 -6.14 4.71 -2.90
N LEU A 119 -6.73 3.55 -3.17
CA LEU A 119 -5.98 2.34 -3.52
C LEU A 119 -5.16 2.51 -4.80
N VAL A 120 -5.69 3.17 -5.82
CA VAL A 120 -4.97 3.51 -7.06
C VAL A 120 -3.79 4.44 -6.78
N SER A 121 -3.97 5.44 -5.91
CA SER A 121 -2.88 6.35 -5.52
C SER A 121 -1.74 5.61 -4.79
N ILE A 122 -2.07 4.64 -3.94
CA ILE A 122 -1.10 3.78 -3.25
C ILE A 122 -0.40 2.83 -4.23
N GLU A 123 -1.15 2.24 -5.17
CA GLU A 123 -0.57 1.39 -6.23
C GLU A 123 0.43 2.19 -7.08
N TYR A 124 0.09 3.42 -7.43
CA TYR A 124 0.98 4.29 -8.18
C TYR A 124 2.22 4.70 -7.36
N LEU A 125 2.08 5.03 -6.08
CA LEU A 125 3.21 5.26 -5.16
C LEU A 125 4.16 4.05 -5.16
N LEU A 126 3.62 2.84 -5.01
CA LEU A 126 4.41 1.62 -5.03
C LEU A 126 5.09 1.41 -6.40
N HIS A 127 4.39 1.68 -7.50
CA HIS A 127 5.00 1.56 -8.83
C HIS A 127 6.21 2.51 -9.01
N GLU A 128 6.11 3.76 -8.54
CA GLU A 128 7.19 4.74 -8.60
C GLU A 128 8.40 4.32 -7.76
N LEU A 129 8.15 3.86 -6.53
CA LEU A 129 9.17 3.40 -5.60
C LEU A 129 9.88 2.12 -6.11
N ALA A 130 9.15 1.16 -6.69
CA ALA A 130 9.74 -0.01 -7.34
C ALA A 130 10.60 0.38 -8.56
N ALA A 131 10.30 1.49 -9.22
CA ALA A 131 11.08 1.97 -10.35
C ALA A 131 12.29 2.81 -9.94
N GLY A 132 12.58 2.93 -8.63
CA GLY A 132 13.72 3.69 -8.11
C GLY A 132 13.52 5.19 -8.22
N ARG A 133 12.27 5.65 -8.38
CA ARG A 133 11.94 7.08 -8.32
C ARG A 133 11.61 7.42 -6.88
N LYS A 134 12.14 8.55 -6.40
CA LYS A 134 11.69 9.08 -5.11
C LYS A 134 10.23 9.47 -5.28
N SER A 135 9.41 9.14 -4.29
CA SER A 135 8.06 9.72 -4.18
C SER A 135 8.20 11.24 -4.25
N ASP A 136 7.79 11.83 -5.37
CA ASP A 136 7.84 13.27 -5.60
C ASP A 136 6.97 13.97 -4.54
N GLY A 137 7.24 15.25 -4.24
CA GLY A 137 6.44 16.04 -3.31
C GLY A 137 4.95 16.01 -3.65
N ALA A 138 4.62 15.97 -4.95
CA ALA A 138 3.25 15.82 -5.44
C ALA A 138 2.59 14.50 -5.02
N MET A 139 3.34 13.38 -5.00
CA MET A 139 2.81 12.09 -4.58
C MET A 139 2.51 12.06 -3.08
N LYS A 140 3.43 12.59 -2.26
CA LYS A 140 3.19 12.71 -0.82
C LYS A 140 1.99 13.60 -0.52
N GLN A 141 1.85 14.70 -1.26
CA GLN A 141 0.70 15.58 -1.16
C GLN A 141 -0.60 14.84 -1.51
N LEU A 142 -0.62 14.08 -2.61
CA LEU A 142 -1.80 13.29 -3.02
C LEU A 142 -2.22 12.28 -1.94
N ILE A 143 -1.27 11.53 -1.37
CA ILE A 143 -1.55 10.59 -0.28
C ILE A 143 -2.12 11.33 0.94
N GLY A 144 -1.56 12.50 1.28
CA GLY A 144 -2.06 13.33 2.38
C GLY A 144 -3.46 13.91 2.12
N GLU A 145 -3.77 14.30 0.89
CA GLU A 145 -5.09 14.80 0.47
C GLU A 145 -6.13 13.70 0.54
N ASN A 146 -5.83 12.51 0.01
CA ASN A 146 -6.69 11.33 0.09
C ASN A 146 -6.95 10.91 1.54
N LEU A 147 -5.92 10.97 2.39
CA LEU A 147 -6.05 10.69 3.82
C LEU A 147 -6.97 11.70 4.52
N ALA A 148 -6.86 12.98 4.17
CA ALA A 148 -7.75 14.01 4.71
C ALA A 148 -9.19 13.82 4.21
N ALA A 149 -9.38 13.45 2.95
CA ALA A 149 -10.69 13.22 2.35
C ALA A 149 -11.44 12.06 2.99
N LEU A 150 -10.76 10.92 3.26
CA LEU A 150 -11.39 9.76 3.90
C LEU A 150 -11.75 9.95 5.37
N ARG A 151 -11.17 10.96 6.04
CA ARG A 151 -11.46 11.29 7.45
C ARG A 151 -12.64 12.26 7.61
N ALA A 152 -13.07 12.92 6.54
CA ALA A 152 -14.09 13.96 6.55
C ALA A 152 -15.51 13.36 6.55
#